data_AF-S8EGU4-F1
#
_entry.id   AF-S8EGU4-F1
#
_cell.length_a   1.000
_cell.length_b   1.000
_cell.length_c   1.000
_cell.angle_alpha   90.00
_cell.angle_beta   90.00
_cell.angle_gamma   90.00
#
_symmetry.space_group_name_H-M   'P 1'
#
loop_
_entity.id
_entity.type
_entity.pdbx_description
1 polymer ?
#
loop_
_entity_poly.entity_id
_entity_poly.type
_entity_poly.pdbx_seq_one_letter_code
_entity_poly.pdbx_strand_id
1 'polypeptide(L)'
;MSQGSVGEPTAVFLRLSGDSNDAVEQQREHYIRLLCADRRNSATRLADLAYASATNGPPGKYRIAVAGKSREELVESLRAAPAAAAIPDRPRRVIFLFSGQGGQYPGMGADLYRAVPVFREAVDACQTILASWGFDEMLQVIQGLQKGEEGTPSLEAEHTALFALEYGLARMWMAWGIRPDVVLGQSLGEYIALVCSGVLSLEDGLRLVYQRARLTRERCTPGSSGMLVVQADVATLEDAIRKYVGLSVAAYNSDTSAIIGGDVEQIKLLENVCKENGWWHRGIVIPYAYHTATMDPILDELRDLGKTVTFAPPTIPIVSAVHGVVVEAGSTSVFTSEYFAHHARRPVLFRESLYALAARDPELASEGVWLEIGPHTTVLPLLKLHSAIQKGYIPIMAAKDLVESTISQNKIAIFSKSYCPYCRRAKTLLTSKFPNVETKIYELDEMDEGSEIQSYLLDKTGQRTVPNIFINQKHVGGCDAVVGLDSKGELARLVGA
;
A
#
# COMPACT_ATOMS: atom_id res chain seq x y z
N MET A 1 12.68 -33.38 -13.46
CA MET A 1 12.33 -32.36 -12.44
C MET A 1 13.45 -32.33 -11.43
N SER A 2 14.44 -31.47 -11.63
CA SER A 2 15.51 -31.28 -10.64
C SER A 2 14.89 -30.60 -9.43
N GLN A 3 14.90 -31.27 -8.28
CA GLN A 3 14.68 -30.62 -6.99
C GLN A 3 15.85 -29.65 -6.78
N GLY A 4 15.69 -28.41 -7.25
CA GLY A 4 16.53 -27.31 -6.81
C GLY A 4 16.36 -27.19 -5.30
N SER A 5 17.46 -27.11 -4.56
CA SER A 5 17.43 -26.92 -3.12
C SER A 5 16.66 -25.64 -2.81
N VAL A 6 15.42 -25.77 -2.35
CA VAL A 6 14.67 -24.65 -1.80
C VAL A 6 15.43 -24.23 -0.54
N GLY A 7 16.05 -23.04 -0.59
CA GLY A 7 16.72 -22.47 0.59
C GLY A 7 15.76 -22.41 1.78
N GLU A 8 16.27 -22.36 3.00
CA GLU A 8 15.39 -22.21 4.16
C GLU A 8 14.54 -20.93 4.01
N PRO A 9 13.21 -21.01 4.20
CA PRO A 9 12.33 -19.87 4.04
C PRO A 9 12.65 -18.80 5.08
N THR A 10 12.66 -17.54 4.66
CA THR A 10 13.01 -16.38 5.50
C THR A 10 11.98 -16.14 6.61
N ALA A 11 10.76 -16.65 6.45
CA ALA A 11 9.68 -16.70 7.44
C ALA A 11 8.74 -17.87 7.12
N VAL A 12 8.03 -18.38 8.11
CA VAL A 12 6.98 -19.40 7.92
C VAL A 12 5.66 -18.96 8.53
N PHE A 13 4.55 -19.49 8.01
CA PHE A 13 3.21 -19.29 8.56
C PHE A 13 2.73 -20.56 9.26
N LEU A 14 2.29 -20.44 10.51
CA LEU A 14 1.55 -21.50 11.20
C LEU A 14 0.07 -21.21 11.14
N ARG A 15 -0.69 -22.18 10.62
CA ARG A 15 -2.16 -22.16 10.59
C ARG A 15 -2.70 -23.03 11.72
N LEU A 16 -3.56 -22.47 12.56
CA LEU A 16 -4.35 -23.22 13.53
C LEU A 16 -5.82 -23.14 13.13
N SER A 17 -6.52 -24.26 13.18
CA SER A 17 -7.94 -24.28 12.84
C SER A 17 -8.70 -25.40 13.51
N GLY A 18 -9.94 -25.13 13.91
CA GLY A 18 -10.83 -26.11 14.52
C GLY A 18 -12.29 -25.68 14.49
N ASP A 19 -13.18 -26.56 14.94
CA ASP A 19 -14.63 -26.30 14.93
C ASP A 19 -15.13 -25.56 16.18
N SER A 20 -14.22 -25.25 17.11
CA SER A 20 -14.45 -24.40 18.27
C SER A 20 -13.21 -23.58 18.61
N ASN A 21 -13.40 -22.49 19.36
CA ASN A 21 -12.28 -21.74 19.94
C ASN A 21 -11.39 -22.64 20.80
N ASP A 22 -11.96 -23.48 21.66
CA ASP A 22 -11.21 -24.40 22.52
C ASP A 22 -10.31 -25.35 21.72
N ALA A 23 -10.77 -25.84 20.56
CA ALA A 23 -9.96 -26.69 19.71
C ALA A 23 -8.75 -25.94 19.13
N VAL A 24 -8.92 -24.66 18.78
CA VAL A 24 -7.82 -23.82 18.30
C VAL A 24 -6.86 -23.48 19.44
N GLU A 25 -7.36 -23.19 20.64
CA GLU A 25 -6.53 -22.93 21.83
C GLU A 25 -5.70 -24.16 22.23
N GLN A 26 -6.28 -25.36 22.16
CA GLN A 26 -5.53 -26.60 22.39
C GLN A 26 -4.41 -26.80 21.36
N GLN A 27 -4.66 -26.49 20.08
CA GLN A 27 -3.60 -26.50 19.06
C GLN A 27 -2.54 -25.43 19.33
N ARG A 28 -2.93 -24.23 19.76
CA ARG A 28 -2.02 -23.14 20.11
C ARG A 28 -1.04 -23.58 21.20
N GLU A 29 -1.55 -24.12 22.29
CA GLU A 29 -0.74 -24.64 23.40
C GLU A 29 0.11 -25.86 23.00
N HIS A 30 -0.39 -26.68 22.06
CA HIS A 30 0.40 -27.77 21.50
C HIS A 30 1.60 -27.26 20.70
N TYR A 31 1.39 -26.31 19.77
CA TYR A 31 2.47 -25.73 18.96
C TYR A 31 3.46 -24.93 19.82
N ILE A 32 3.00 -24.18 20.83
CA ILE A 32 3.90 -23.49 21.78
C ILE A 32 4.81 -24.50 22.49
N ARG A 33 4.26 -25.59 23.03
CA ARG A 33 5.07 -26.65 23.68
C ARG A 33 6.07 -27.29 22.72
N LEU A 34 5.65 -27.56 21.49
CA LEU A 34 6.50 -28.17 20.47
C LEU A 34 7.65 -27.23 20.04
N LEU A 35 7.37 -25.93 19.93
CA LEU A 35 8.37 -24.93 19.59
C LEU A 35 9.38 -24.69 20.73
N CYS A 36 8.93 -24.76 21.99
CA CYS A 36 9.76 -24.62 23.18
C CYS A 36 10.55 -25.88 23.58
N ALA A 37 10.27 -27.05 23.01
CA ALA A 37 10.98 -28.29 23.33
C ALA A 37 12.49 -28.23 22.94
N ASP A 38 13.36 -28.91 23.71
CA ASP A 38 14.83 -28.77 23.64
C ASP A 38 15.38 -28.93 22.20
N ARG A 39 16.13 -27.90 21.74
CA ARG A 39 16.74 -27.80 20.41
C ARG A 39 17.62 -28.99 20.06
N ARG A 40 18.21 -29.65 21.07
CA ARG A 40 19.13 -30.78 20.86
C ARG A 40 18.46 -32.06 20.35
N ASN A 41 17.13 -32.15 20.40
CA ASN A 41 16.37 -33.34 20.00
C ASN A 41 15.34 -33.09 18.89
N SER A 42 15.23 -31.85 18.40
CA SER A 42 14.24 -31.48 17.38
C SER A 42 14.91 -31.34 16.02
N ALA A 43 14.98 -32.43 15.25
CA ALA A 43 15.37 -32.40 13.83
C ALA A 43 14.34 -31.68 12.93
N THR A 44 13.17 -31.31 13.46
CA THR A 44 12.07 -30.73 12.68
C THR A 44 12.34 -29.28 12.31
N ARG A 45 12.43 -29.02 11.00
CA ARG A 45 12.57 -27.67 10.46
C ARG A 45 11.26 -26.90 10.62
N LEU A 46 11.35 -25.58 10.78
CA LEU A 46 10.16 -24.71 10.88
C LEU A 46 9.27 -24.80 9.65
N ALA A 47 9.88 -24.96 8.46
CA ALA A 47 9.16 -25.17 7.21
C ALA A 47 8.28 -26.44 7.24
N ASP A 48 8.77 -27.52 7.82
CA ASP A 48 8.04 -28.79 7.91
C ASP A 48 6.83 -28.66 8.87
N LEU A 49 6.99 -27.90 9.96
CA LEU A 49 5.89 -27.59 10.89
C LEU A 49 4.81 -26.72 10.23
N ALA A 50 5.23 -25.69 9.52
CA ALA A 50 4.33 -24.81 8.76
C ALA A 50 3.56 -25.59 7.70
N TYR A 51 4.26 -26.41 6.92
CA TYR A 51 3.65 -27.28 5.93
C TYR A 51 2.61 -28.20 6.58
N ALA A 52 2.99 -28.93 7.63
CA ALA A 52 2.05 -29.82 8.34
C ALA A 52 0.82 -29.07 8.87
N SER A 53 0.99 -27.87 9.44
CA SER A 53 -0.13 -27.05 9.93
C SER A 53 -1.11 -26.63 8.82
N ALA A 54 -0.58 -26.40 7.62
CA ALA A 54 -1.34 -25.95 6.46
C ALA A 54 -2.03 -27.11 5.72
N THR A 55 -1.45 -28.31 5.72
CA THR A 55 -1.96 -29.46 4.95
C THR A 55 -2.69 -30.51 5.78
N ASN A 56 -2.66 -30.42 7.11
CA ASN A 56 -3.37 -31.36 7.97
C ASN A 56 -4.88 -31.07 8.00
N GLY A 57 -5.60 -31.64 7.03
CA GLY A 57 -7.06 -31.59 6.92
C GLY A 57 -7.64 -30.24 6.44
N PRO A 58 -8.94 -30.25 6.09
CA PRO A 58 -9.65 -29.02 5.74
C PRO A 58 -9.70 -28.08 6.95
N PRO A 59 -9.58 -26.75 6.75
CA PRO A 59 -9.56 -25.82 7.85
C PRO A 59 -10.95 -25.69 8.49
N GLY A 60 -11.03 -25.89 9.81
CA GLY A 60 -12.24 -25.69 10.61
C GLY A 60 -12.75 -24.25 10.63
N LYS A 61 -13.89 -24.03 11.26
CA LYS A 61 -14.58 -22.72 11.31
C LYS A 61 -13.78 -21.62 12.00
N TYR A 62 -13.10 -21.95 13.09
CA TYR A 62 -12.29 -21.02 13.86
C TYR A 62 -10.84 -21.10 13.39
N ARG A 63 -10.23 -19.96 13.07
CA ARG A 63 -8.89 -19.94 12.46
C ARG A 63 -7.99 -18.88 13.08
N ILE A 64 -6.71 -19.22 13.19
CA ILE A 64 -5.60 -18.31 13.49
C ILE A 64 -4.47 -18.58 12.49
N ALA A 65 -3.82 -17.53 12.03
CA ALA A 65 -2.57 -17.62 11.31
C ALA A 65 -1.55 -16.70 11.97
N VAL A 66 -0.33 -17.19 12.19
CA VAL A 66 0.80 -16.41 12.68
C VAL A 66 2.00 -16.60 11.78
N ALA A 67 2.86 -15.60 11.71
CA ALA A 67 4.11 -15.64 10.96
C ALA A 67 5.30 -15.54 11.91
N GLY A 68 6.45 -16.08 11.53
CA GLY A 68 7.70 -15.89 12.27
C GLY A 68 8.91 -16.43 11.53
N LYS A 69 10.08 -15.87 11.82
CA LYS A 69 11.38 -16.25 11.24
C LYS A 69 12.16 -17.22 12.12
N SER A 70 11.74 -17.36 13.37
CA SER A 70 12.37 -18.22 14.37
C SER A 70 11.31 -18.92 15.24
N ARG A 71 11.75 -19.91 16.03
CA ARG A 71 10.88 -20.58 17.00
C ARG A 71 10.38 -19.60 18.06
N GLU A 72 11.28 -18.73 18.51
CA GLU A 72 11.00 -17.71 19.52
C GLU A 72 9.94 -16.72 19.03
N GLU A 73 10.09 -16.21 17.80
CA GLU A 73 9.11 -15.32 17.18
C GLU A 73 7.75 -15.99 16.96
N LEU A 74 7.72 -17.27 16.57
CA LEU A 74 6.47 -18.01 16.41
C LEU A 74 5.77 -18.20 17.76
N VAL A 75 6.50 -18.49 18.83
CA VAL A 75 5.94 -18.62 20.18
C VAL A 75 5.36 -17.28 20.66
N GLU A 76 6.10 -16.19 20.46
CA GLU A 76 5.62 -14.85 20.79
C GLU A 76 4.35 -14.50 20.00
N SER A 77 4.36 -14.76 18.69
CA SER A 77 3.22 -14.51 17.82
C SER A 77 2.00 -15.35 18.17
N LEU A 78 2.18 -16.62 18.52
CA LEU A 78 1.10 -17.50 19.00
C LEU A 78 0.49 -17.01 20.32
N ARG A 79 1.31 -16.51 21.24
CA ARG A 79 0.84 -15.95 22.52
C ARG A 79 0.12 -14.62 22.33
N ALA A 80 0.60 -13.79 21.42
CA ALA A 80 0.03 -12.47 21.14
C ALA A 80 -1.20 -12.52 20.22
N ALA A 81 -1.40 -13.61 19.47
CA ALA A 81 -2.55 -13.75 18.60
C ALA A 81 -3.87 -13.69 19.40
N PRO A 82 -4.90 -12.97 18.92
CA PRO A 82 -6.21 -12.98 19.59
C PRO A 82 -6.84 -14.37 19.57
N ALA A 83 -7.93 -14.55 20.32
CA ALA A 83 -8.77 -15.75 20.20
C ALA A 83 -9.24 -15.92 18.74
N ALA A 84 -9.44 -17.17 18.31
CA ALA A 84 -9.79 -17.46 16.94
C ALA A 84 -11.12 -16.83 16.54
N ALA A 85 -11.16 -16.25 15.35
CA ALA A 85 -12.40 -15.74 14.79
C ALA A 85 -13.11 -16.86 14.01
N ALA A 86 -14.43 -16.96 14.18
CA ALA A 86 -15.25 -17.78 13.30
C ALA A 86 -15.25 -17.18 11.90
N ILE A 87 -14.78 -17.94 10.92
CA ILE A 87 -14.87 -17.58 9.50
C ILE A 87 -16.25 -18.05 8.98
N PRO A 88 -16.94 -17.24 8.16
CA PRO A 88 -18.19 -17.67 7.52
C PRO A 88 -18.00 -18.96 6.71
N ASP A 89 -19.04 -19.79 6.64
CA ASP A 89 -19.01 -21.07 5.91
C ASP A 89 -18.93 -20.90 4.39
N ARG A 90 -19.04 -19.66 3.89
CA ARG A 90 -18.87 -19.30 2.46
C ARG A 90 -17.47 -18.74 2.20
N PRO A 91 -16.79 -19.16 1.11
CA PRO A 91 -15.53 -18.55 0.71
C PRO A 91 -15.77 -17.08 0.39
N ARG A 92 -14.95 -16.20 0.96
CA ARG A 92 -15.03 -14.78 0.62
C ARG A 92 -14.42 -14.56 -0.75
N ARG A 93 -15.16 -13.84 -1.57
CA ARG A 93 -14.71 -13.36 -2.87
C ARG A 93 -13.71 -12.23 -2.70
N VAL A 94 -12.77 -12.12 -3.62
CA VAL A 94 -11.60 -11.24 -3.49
C VAL A 94 -11.66 -10.15 -4.57
N ILE A 95 -11.35 -8.91 -4.17
CA ILE A 95 -11.16 -7.79 -5.09
C ILE A 95 -9.68 -7.44 -5.06
N PHE A 96 -9.02 -7.46 -6.22
CA PHE A 96 -7.69 -6.86 -6.37
C PHE A 96 -7.84 -5.39 -6.69
N LEU A 97 -7.29 -4.56 -5.82
CA LEU A 97 -7.29 -3.11 -5.93
C LEU A 97 -5.86 -2.63 -6.23
N PHE A 98 -5.57 -2.27 -7.47
CA PHE A 98 -4.24 -1.79 -7.88
C PHE A 98 -4.05 -0.33 -7.48
N SER A 99 -2.94 -0.04 -6.82
CA SER A 99 -2.63 1.27 -6.26
C SER A 99 -2.37 2.33 -7.35
N GLY A 100 -2.48 3.59 -6.95
CA GLY A 100 -2.05 4.71 -7.79
C GLY A 100 -0.57 5.05 -7.58
N GLN A 101 -0.14 6.16 -8.18
CA GLN A 101 1.16 6.76 -7.88
C GLN A 101 1.11 7.48 -6.53
N GLY A 102 2.19 7.40 -5.75
CA GLY A 102 2.38 8.15 -4.50
C GLY A 102 3.02 7.33 -3.36
N GLY A 103 2.92 6.00 -3.40
CA GLY A 103 3.47 5.10 -2.37
C GLY A 103 4.78 4.40 -2.74
N GLN A 104 5.35 4.65 -3.92
CA GLN A 104 6.56 3.99 -4.38
C GLN A 104 7.82 4.54 -3.70
N TYR A 105 8.79 3.66 -3.45
CA TYR A 105 10.10 4.01 -2.90
C TYR A 105 11.18 3.08 -3.47
N PRO A 106 12.45 3.53 -3.55
CA PRO A 106 13.55 2.67 -3.97
C PRO A 106 13.68 1.42 -3.10
N GLY A 107 13.74 0.25 -3.72
CA GLY A 107 13.86 -1.03 -3.00
C GLY A 107 12.54 -1.66 -2.58
N MET A 108 11.38 -1.09 -2.98
CA MET A 108 10.04 -1.58 -2.60
C MET A 108 9.75 -3.05 -2.94
N GLY A 109 10.49 -3.65 -3.88
CA GLY A 109 10.37 -5.07 -4.23
C GLY A 109 11.59 -5.91 -3.90
N ALA A 110 12.63 -5.38 -3.24
CA ALA A 110 13.94 -6.01 -3.15
C ALA A 110 13.91 -7.35 -2.39
N ASP A 111 13.19 -7.41 -1.27
CA ASP A 111 13.05 -8.65 -0.48
C ASP A 111 12.28 -9.72 -1.24
N LEU A 112 11.15 -9.34 -1.86
CA LEU A 112 10.34 -10.26 -2.67
C LEU A 112 11.10 -10.76 -3.89
N TYR A 113 11.83 -9.88 -4.57
CA TYR A 113 12.68 -10.23 -5.69
C TYR A 113 13.78 -11.23 -5.32
N ARG A 114 14.31 -11.18 -4.09
CA ARG A 114 15.26 -12.18 -3.59
C ARG A 114 14.57 -13.49 -3.17
N ALA A 115 13.46 -13.40 -2.42
CA ALA A 115 12.88 -14.52 -1.71
C ALA A 115 11.84 -15.32 -2.51
N VAL A 116 11.12 -14.70 -3.45
CA VAL A 116 9.92 -15.29 -4.09
C VAL A 116 10.15 -15.48 -5.60
N PRO A 117 10.38 -16.72 -6.08
CA PRO A 117 10.66 -16.98 -7.50
C PRO A 117 9.60 -16.45 -8.47
N VAL A 118 8.31 -16.66 -8.18
CA VAL A 118 7.20 -16.21 -9.05
C VAL A 118 7.18 -14.68 -9.19
N PHE A 119 7.47 -13.95 -8.11
CA PHE A 119 7.57 -12.49 -8.15
C PHE A 119 8.78 -12.06 -9.00
N ARG A 120 9.94 -12.67 -8.77
CA ARG A 120 11.17 -12.39 -9.54
C ARG A 120 10.97 -12.66 -11.04
N GLU A 121 10.42 -13.80 -11.42
CA GLU A 121 10.13 -14.15 -12.82
C GLU A 121 9.21 -13.12 -13.49
N ALA A 122 8.21 -12.61 -12.77
CA ALA A 122 7.30 -11.59 -13.28
C ALA A 122 8.02 -10.24 -13.49
N VAL A 123 8.87 -9.83 -12.55
CA VAL A 123 9.69 -8.60 -12.68
C VAL A 123 10.72 -8.73 -13.80
N ASP A 124 11.38 -9.89 -13.91
CA ASP A 124 12.37 -10.18 -14.96
C ASP A 124 11.73 -10.14 -16.35
N ALA A 125 10.49 -10.62 -16.49
CA ALA A 125 9.74 -10.52 -17.73
C ALA A 125 9.50 -9.05 -18.12
N CYS A 126 9.10 -8.19 -17.18
CA CYS A 126 8.96 -6.76 -17.43
C CYS A 126 10.30 -6.11 -17.83
N GLN A 127 11.39 -6.42 -17.12
CA GLN A 127 12.71 -5.88 -17.43
C GLN A 127 13.18 -6.35 -18.81
N THR A 128 12.95 -7.61 -19.18
CA THR A 128 13.32 -8.15 -20.50
C THR A 128 12.61 -7.40 -21.62
N ILE A 129 11.32 -7.10 -21.46
CA ILE A 129 10.55 -6.32 -22.42
C ILE A 129 11.11 -4.90 -22.55
N LEU A 130 11.36 -4.21 -21.44
CA LEU A 130 11.92 -2.85 -21.44
C LEU A 130 13.33 -2.79 -22.04
N ALA A 131 14.17 -3.78 -21.73
CA ALA A 131 15.52 -3.93 -22.28
C ALA A 131 15.48 -4.08 -23.81
N SER A 132 14.46 -4.73 -24.36
CA SER A 132 14.26 -4.81 -25.83
C SER A 132 13.98 -3.45 -26.48
N TRP A 133 13.58 -2.45 -25.70
CA TRP A 133 13.41 -1.06 -26.10
C TRP A 133 14.59 -0.16 -25.68
N GLY A 134 15.65 -0.76 -25.12
CA GLY A 134 16.85 -0.05 -24.65
C GLY A 134 16.69 0.61 -23.28
N PHE A 135 15.80 0.12 -22.41
CA PHE A 135 15.55 0.70 -21.10
C PHE A 135 15.84 -0.27 -19.94
N ASP A 136 16.91 -0.01 -19.18
CA ASP A 136 17.47 -0.92 -18.16
C ASP A 136 17.43 -0.39 -16.71
N GLU A 137 16.65 0.68 -16.46
CA GLU A 137 16.62 1.35 -15.16
C GLU A 137 15.57 0.77 -14.18
N MET A 138 14.51 0.14 -14.67
CA MET A 138 13.37 -0.32 -13.85
C MET A 138 13.79 -1.27 -12.74
N LEU A 139 14.60 -2.29 -13.06
CA LEU A 139 15.04 -3.28 -12.08
C LEU A 139 15.87 -2.65 -10.94
N GLN A 140 16.62 -1.59 -11.22
CA GLN A 140 17.42 -0.88 -10.21
C GLN A 140 16.52 -0.20 -9.17
N VAL A 141 15.35 0.29 -9.58
CA VAL A 141 14.33 0.84 -8.66
C VAL A 141 13.77 -0.25 -7.76
N ILE A 142 13.40 -1.40 -8.33
CA ILE A 142 12.86 -2.55 -7.58
C ILE A 142 13.86 -3.04 -6.52
N GLN A 143 15.16 -3.10 -6.88
CA GLN A 143 16.21 -3.62 -6.00
C GLN A 143 16.79 -2.55 -5.05
N GLY A 144 16.50 -1.26 -5.27
CA GLY A 144 17.08 -0.16 -4.51
C GLY A 144 18.57 0.05 -4.79
N LEU A 145 19.03 -0.28 -6.01
CA LEU A 145 20.45 -0.25 -6.41
C LEU A 145 20.81 0.95 -7.29
N GLN A 146 20.01 2.01 -7.26
CA GLN A 146 20.25 3.19 -8.10
C GLN A 146 21.65 3.78 -7.85
N LYS A 147 22.38 4.02 -8.94
CA LYS A 147 23.69 4.67 -8.92
C LYS A 147 23.59 5.99 -9.70
N GLY A 148 23.70 7.12 -9.01
CA GLY A 148 23.75 8.46 -9.63
C GLY A 148 23.88 9.58 -8.59
N GLU A 149 24.41 10.73 -9.01
CA GLU A 149 24.74 11.88 -8.13
C GLU A 149 23.52 12.54 -7.46
N GLU A 150 22.28 12.26 -7.92
CA GLU A 150 21.02 12.83 -7.39
C GLU A 150 20.04 11.81 -6.78
N GLY A 151 20.33 10.50 -6.87
CA GLY A 151 19.56 9.44 -6.17
C GLY A 151 18.07 9.26 -6.51
N THR A 152 17.52 9.97 -7.50
CA THR A 152 16.08 9.93 -7.86
C THR A 152 15.86 9.20 -9.20
N PRO A 153 14.89 8.25 -9.30
CA PRO A 153 14.57 7.57 -10.56
C PRO A 153 14.06 8.51 -11.64
N SER A 154 14.32 8.16 -12.91
CA SER A 154 13.57 8.73 -14.05
C SER A 154 12.07 8.40 -13.92
N LEU A 155 11.21 9.24 -14.50
CA LEU A 155 9.76 9.05 -14.43
C LEU A 155 9.34 7.71 -15.06
N GLU A 156 9.99 7.36 -16.17
CA GLU A 156 9.85 6.08 -16.85
C GLU A 156 10.23 4.92 -15.92
N ALA A 157 11.34 5.01 -15.18
CA ALA A 157 11.77 3.97 -14.25
C ALA A 157 10.80 3.84 -13.07
N GLU A 158 10.31 4.96 -12.53
CA GLU A 158 9.36 4.99 -11.43
C GLU A 158 8.03 4.32 -11.82
N HIS A 159 7.43 4.75 -12.92
CA HIS A 159 6.13 4.23 -13.36
C HIS A 159 6.21 2.75 -13.76
N THR A 160 7.27 2.36 -14.47
CA THR A 160 7.45 0.95 -14.88
C THR A 160 7.82 0.04 -13.71
N ALA A 161 8.53 0.55 -12.70
CA ALA A 161 8.80 -0.21 -11.47
C ALA A 161 7.53 -0.42 -10.64
N LEU A 162 6.68 0.59 -10.51
CA LEU A 162 5.39 0.43 -9.84
C LEU A 162 4.52 -0.60 -10.58
N PHE A 163 4.46 -0.53 -11.92
CA PHE A 163 3.78 -1.54 -12.73
C PHE A 163 4.34 -2.95 -12.52
N ALA A 164 5.66 -3.12 -12.54
CA ALA A 164 6.30 -4.42 -12.38
C ALA A 164 6.11 -5.00 -10.97
N LEU A 165 6.16 -4.15 -9.93
CA LEU A 165 5.84 -4.54 -8.55
C LEU A 165 4.41 -5.06 -8.45
N GLU A 166 3.43 -4.28 -8.91
CA GLU A 166 2.02 -4.64 -8.83
C GLU A 166 1.70 -5.91 -9.64
N TYR A 167 2.28 -6.04 -10.83
CA TYR A 167 2.17 -7.26 -11.62
C TYR A 167 2.79 -8.46 -10.88
N GLY A 168 3.99 -8.31 -10.33
CA GLY A 168 4.65 -9.36 -9.54
C GLY A 168 3.85 -9.79 -8.32
N LEU A 169 3.28 -8.83 -7.59
CA LEU A 169 2.42 -9.08 -6.43
C LEU A 169 1.14 -9.83 -6.83
N ALA A 170 0.45 -9.39 -7.89
CA ALA A 170 -0.74 -10.08 -8.39
C ALA A 170 -0.42 -11.53 -8.80
N ARG A 171 0.67 -11.74 -9.54
CA ARG A 171 1.13 -13.07 -9.95
C ARG A 171 1.47 -13.96 -8.76
N MET A 172 2.11 -13.41 -7.73
CA MET A 172 2.43 -14.10 -6.48
C MET A 172 1.15 -14.56 -5.76
N TRP A 173 0.20 -13.66 -5.52
CA TRP A 173 -1.07 -13.99 -4.86
C TRP A 173 -1.87 -15.04 -5.62
N MET A 174 -1.96 -14.92 -6.94
CA MET A 174 -2.63 -15.89 -7.80
C MET A 174 -1.94 -17.26 -7.79
N ALA A 175 -0.60 -17.30 -7.73
CA ALA A 175 0.15 -18.54 -7.61
C ALA A 175 -0.05 -19.22 -6.24
N TRP A 176 -0.30 -18.45 -5.19
CA TRP A 176 -0.69 -18.96 -3.86
C TRP A 176 -2.18 -19.31 -3.74
N GLY A 177 -2.93 -19.22 -4.85
CA GLY A 177 -4.34 -19.64 -4.92
C GLY A 177 -5.34 -18.54 -4.60
N ILE A 178 -4.91 -17.31 -4.34
CA ILE A 178 -5.79 -16.15 -4.13
C ILE A 178 -6.01 -15.48 -5.48
N ARG A 179 -7.20 -15.68 -6.05
CA ARG A 179 -7.59 -15.13 -7.36
C ARG A 179 -8.67 -14.07 -7.17
N PRO A 180 -8.61 -12.95 -7.90
CA PRO A 180 -9.64 -11.94 -7.83
C PRO A 180 -10.90 -12.38 -8.58
N ASP A 181 -12.06 -12.06 -8.00
CA ASP A 181 -13.36 -12.12 -8.66
C ASP A 181 -13.64 -10.84 -9.47
N VAL A 182 -13.03 -9.73 -9.06
CA VAL A 182 -13.09 -8.42 -9.73
C VAL A 182 -11.75 -7.72 -9.54
N VAL A 183 -11.31 -6.96 -10.55
CA VAL A 183 -10.16 -6.06 -10.44
C VAL A 183 -10.57 -4.60 -10.59
N LEU A 184 -9.92 -3.71 -9.85
CA LEU A 184 -10.08 -2.26 -9.92
C LEU A 184 -8.68 -1.63 -9.81
N GLY A 185 -8.38 -0.61 -10.61
CA GLY A 185 -7.13 0.13 -10.48
C GLY A 185 -7.40 1.63 -10.29
N GLN A 186 -6.59 2.26 -9.44
CA GLN A 186 -6.61 3.72 -9.26
C GLN A 186 -5.54 4.33 -10.15
N SER A 187 -5.93 5.23 -11.07
CA SER A 187 -4.96 5.93 -11.94
C SER A 187 -4.01 4.95 -12.65
N LEU A 188 -2.71 4.98 -12.35
CA LEU A 188 -1.71 4.12 -12.96
C LEU A 188 -1.99 2.61 -12.72
N GLY A 189 -2.58 2.24 -11.58
CA GLY A 189 -2.94 0.86 -11.27
C GLY A 189 -3.93 0.24 -12.27
N GLU A 190 -4.68 1.08 -13.00
CA GLU A 190 -5.65 0.60 -14.00
C GLU A 190 -4.98 -0.11 -15.18
N TYR A 191 -3.74 0.26 -15.54
CA TYR A 191 -2.99 -0.48 -16.57
C TYR A 191 -2.72 -1.93 -16.12
N ILE A 192 -2.45 -2.16 -14.84
CA ILE A 192 -2.20 -3.50 -14.30
C ILE A 192 -3.53 -4.24 -14.15
N ALA A 193 -4.61 -3.58 -13.76
CA ALA A 193 -5.95 -4.18 -13.76
C ALA A 193 -6.33 -4.70 -15.15
N LEU A 194 -6.02 -3.95 -16.22
CA LEU A 194 -6.24 -4.37 -17.61
C LEU A 194 -5.36 -5.55 -18.03
N VAL A 195 -4.11 -5.62 -17.57
CA VAL A 195 -3.23 -6.76 -17.82
C VAL A 195 -3.67 -8.01 -17.03
N CYS A 196 -4.03 -7.84 -15.75
CA CYS A 196 -4.43 -8.93 -14.86
C CYS A 196 -5.74 -9.59 -15.29
N SER A 197 -6.67 -8.80 -15.85
CA SER A 197 -7.93 -9.27 -16.44
C SER A 197 -7.77 -9.82 -17.86
N GLY A 198 -6.60 -9.66 -18.48
CA GLY A 198 -6.30 -10.14 -19.83
C GLY A 198 -6.79 -9.24 -20.96
N VAL A 199 -7.25 -8.01 -20.66
CA VAL A 199 -7.59 -7.02 -21.71
C VAL A 199 -6.37 -6.59 -22.49
N LEU A 200 -5.23 -6.43 -21.79
CA LEU A 200 -3.95 -6.10 -22.37
C LEU A 200 -2.97 -7.26 -22.19
N SER A 201 -2.08 -7.42 -23.17
CA SER A 201 -0.87 -8.22 -22.97
C SER A 201 0.06 -7.52 -21.98
N LEU A 202 0.98 -8.27 -21.36
CA LEU A 202 2.00 -7.69 -20.49
C LEU A 202 2.85 -6.64 -21.24
N GLU A 203 3.22 -6.95 -22.48
CA GLU A 203 4.02 -6.08 -23.33
C GLU A 203 3.28 -4.78 -23.67
N ASP A 204 2.01 -4.85 -24.04
CA ASP A 204 1.22 -3.66 -24.38
C ASP A 204 0.95 -2.79 -23.14
N GLY A 205 0.62 -3.39 -22.01
CA GLY A 205 0.44 -2.66 -20.74
C GLY A 205 1.71 -1.91 -20.35
N LEU A 206 2.88 -2.57 -20.46
CA LEU A 206 4.17 -1.97 -20.15
C LEU A 206 4.56 -0.89 -21.16
N ARG A 207 4.28 -1.11 -22.46
CA ARG A 207 4.50 -0.13 -23.52
C ARG A 207 3.72 1.15 -23.26
N LEU A 208 2.44 1.03 -22.92
CA LEU A 208 1.57 2.16 -22.60
C LEU A 208 2.08 2.96 -21.40
N VAL A 209 2.45 2.28 -20.31
CA VAL A 209 2.98 2.95 -19.11
C VAL A 209 4.30 3.65 -19.38
N TYR A 210 5.24 2.96 -20.04
CA TYR A 210 6.54 3.51 -20.41
C TYR A 210 6.39 4.76 -21.32
N GLN A 211 5.61 4.64 -22.39
CA GLN A 211 5.41 5.75 -23.32
C GLN A 211 4.65 6.91 -22.69
N ARG A 212 3.64 6.65 -21.85
CA ARG A 212 2.94 7.71 -21.10
C ARG A 212 3.91 8.49 -20.23
N ALA A 213 4.76 7.82 -19.45
CA ALA A 213 5.77 8.48 -18.63
C ALA A 213 6.74 9.31 -19.49
N ARG A 214 7.26 8.72 -20.57
CA ARG A 214 8.18 9.39 -21.50
C ARG A 214 7.56 10.65 -22.11
N LEU A 215 6.34 10.55 -22.64
CA LEU A 215 5.62 11.67 -23.23
C LEU A 215 5.34 12.76 -22.19
N THR A 216 4.92 12.40 -20.97
CA THR A 216 4.72 13.37 -19.89
C THR A 216 6.02 14.13 -19.61
N ARG A 217 7.15 13.44 -19.46
CA ARG A 217 8.46 14.07 -19.25
C ARG A 217 8.88 14.98 -20.41
N GLU A 218 8.60 14.58 -21.65
CA GLU A 218 9.02 15.32 -22.85
C GLU A 218 8.14 16.52 -23.19
N ARG A 219 6.85 16.47 -22.85
CA ARG A 219 5.84 17.43 -23.34
C ARG A 219 5.22 18.29 -22.23
N CYS A 220 5.27 17.86 -20.97
CA CYS A 220 4.73 18.59 -19.84
C CYS A 220 5.86 19.30 -19.08
N THR A 221 5.56 20.47 -18.50
CA THR A 221 6.54 21.25 -17.73
C THR A 221 6.50 20.85 -16.25
N PRO A 222 7.56 20.22 -15.69
CA PRO A 222 7.57 19.82 -14.28
C PRO A 222 7.39 21.03 -13.35
N GLY A 223 6.62 20.86 -12.28
CA GLY A 223 6.43 21.90 -11.26
C GLY A 223 5.57 23.10 -11.67
N SER A 224 5.11 23.17 -12.93
CA SER A 224 4.15 24.19 -13.39
C SER A 224 2.72 23.97 -12.87
N SER A 225 2.44 22.78 -12.37
CA SER A 225 1.12 22.34 -11.93
C SER A 225 1.22 21.60 -10.60
N GLY A 226 0.15 21.62 -9.81
CA GLY A 226 0.05 20.94 -8.53
C GLY A 226 -1.26 20.20 -8.36
N MET A 227 -1.33 19.35 -7.31
CA MET A 227 -2.53 18.64 -6.93
C MET A 227 -2.78 18.79 -5.43
N LEU A 228 -4.05 18.92 -5.05
CA LEU A 228 -4.51 19.13 -3.69
C LEU A 228 -5.66 18.16 -3.40
N VAL A 229 -5.49 17.29 -2.40
CA VAL A 229 -6.63 16.55 -1.85
C VAL A 229 -7.41 17.48 -0.93
N VAL A 230 -8.74 17.49 -1.08
CA VAL A 230 -9.65 18.31 -0.30
C VAL A 230 -10.76 17.42 0.25
N GLN A 231 -11.06 17.56 1.54
CA GLN A 231 -12.21 16.95 2.19
C GLN A 231 -13.31 17.99 2.37
N ALA A 232 -14.26 17.95 1.45
CA ALA A 232 -15.44 18.81 1.40
C ALA A 232 -16.52 18.09 0.58
N ASP A 233 -17.78 18.49 0.75
CA ASP A 233 -18.85 18.09 -0.17
C ASP A 233 -18.44 18.41 -1.61
N VAL A 234 -18.46 17.40 -2.48
CA VAL A 234 -17.90 17.50 -3.84
C VAL A 234 -18.64 18.53 -4.68
N ALA A 235 -19.97 18.62 -4.58
CA ALA A 235 -20.73 19.61 -5.34
C ALA A 235 -20.34 21.04 -4.94
N THR A 236 -20.19 21.28 -3.64
CA THR A 236 -19.72 22.55 -3.09
C THR A 236 -18.30 22.87 -3.57
N LEU A 237 -17.41 21.88 -3.59
CA LEU A 237 -16.03 22.05 -4.06
C LEU A 237 -15.98 22.34 -5.56
N GLU A 238 -16.78 21.67 -6.38
CA GLU A 238 -16.90 21.94 -7.81
C GLU A 238 -17.32 23.38 -8.08
N ASP A 239 -18.37 23.85 -7.40
CA ASP A 239 -18.82 25.24 -7.52
C ASP A 239 -17.74 26.23 -7.07
N ALA A 240 -16.98 25.89 -6.01
CA ALA A 240 -15.87 26.71 -5.54
C ALA A 240 -14.71 26.80 -6.54
N ILE A 241 -14.40 25.73 -7.29
CA ILE A 241 -13.29 25.72 -8.25
C ILE A 241 -13.65 26.31 -9.62
N ARG A 242 -14.94 26.40 -10.00
CA ARG A 242 -15.39 26.93 -11.30
C ARG A 242 -14.90 28.35 -11.62
N LYS A 243 -14.64 29.16 -10.58
CA LYS A 243 -14.13 30.53 -10.72
C LYS A 243 -12.62 30.61 -10.99
N TYR A 244 -11.89 29.50 -10.85
CA TYR A 244 -10.46 29.43 -11.09
C TYR A 244 -10.17 28.87 -12.48
N VAL A 245 -9.31 29.57 -13.21
CA VAL A 245 -8.93 29.15 -14.57
C VAL A 245 -7.92 28.01 -14.47
N GLY A 246 -8.20 26.88 -15.10
CA GLY A 246 -7.26 25.77 -15.20
C GLY A 246 -7.23 24.81 -14.01
N LEU A 247 -8.09 25.00 -13.00
CA LEU A 247 -8.35 23.96 -12.00
C LEU A 247 -9.44 23.00 -12.48
N SER A 248 -9.26 21.72 -12.18
CA SER A 248 -10.27 20.68 -12.44
C SER A 248 -10.20 19.60 -11.39
N VAL A 249 -11.31 18.87 -11.19
CA VAL A 249 -11.28 17.66 -10.40
C VAL A 249 -10.46 16.62 -11.17
N ALA A 250 -9.43 16.09 -10.52
CA ALA A 250 -8.55 15.04 -11.02
C ALA A 250 -8.95 13.65 -10.50
N ALA A 251 -9.63 13.58 -9.35
CA ALA A 251 -10.21 12.34 -8.84
C ALA A 251 -11.40 12.62 -7.92
N TYR A 252 -12.46 11.83 -8.05
CA TYR A 252 -13.58 11.78 -7.12
C TYR A 252 -13.38 10.58 -6.19
N ASN A 253 -12.84 10.81 -4.99
CA ASN A 253 -12.56 9.73 -4.05
C ASN A 253 -13.82 9.28 -3.29
N SER A 254 -14.69 10.22 -2.90
CA SER A 254 -16.00 9.99 -2.27
C SER A 254 -16.90 11.21 -2.46
N ASP A 255 -18.11 11.20 -1.89
CA ASP A 255 -18.98 12.40 -1.86
C ASP A 255 -18.38 13.58 -1.07
N THR A 256 -17.41 13.29 -0.21
CA THR A 256 -16.80 14.25 0.72
C THR A 256 -15.29 14.37 0.55
N SER A 257 -14.73 13.81 -0.52
CA SER A 257 -13.29 13.87 -0.81
C SER A 257 -13.03 13.84 -2.31
N ALA A 258 -12.24 14.80 -2.77
CA ALA A 258 -11.77 14.85 -4.15
C ALA A 258 -10.32 15.35 -4.21
N ILE A 259 -9.67 15.10 -5.35
CA ILE A 259 -8.37 15.67 -5.67
C ILE A 259 -8.59 16.71 -6.75
N ILE A 260 -8.12 17.93 -6.50
CA ILE A 260 -8.12 19.03 -7.46
C ILE A 260 -6.72 19.17 -8.03
N GLY A 261 -6.59 19.33 -9.34
CA GLY A 261 -5.31 19.59 -9.98
C GLY A 261 -5.39 20.74 -10.97
N GLY A 262 -4.24 21.35 -11.25
CA GLY A 262 -4.11 22.40 -12.24
C GLY A 262 -2.87 23.25 -12.02
N ASP A 263 -2.91 24.50 -12.48
CA ASP A 263 -1.83 25.48 -12.30
C ASP A 263 -1.45 25.67 -10.82
N VAL A 264 -0.15 25.71 -10.54
CA VAL A 264 0.38 25.74 -9.17
C VAL A 264 -0.03 27.00 -8.39
N GLU A 265 -0.16 28.15 -9.05
CA GLU A 265 -0.60 29.38 -8.39
C GLU A 265 -2.09 29.32 -8.09
N GLN A 266 -2.88 28.71 -8.96
CA GLN A 266 -4.31 28.49 -8.70
C GLN A 266 -4.54 27.50 -7.55
N ILE A 267 -3.71 26.46 -7.43
CA ILE A 267 -3.75 25.54 -6.29
C ILE A 267 -3.48 26.28 -4.98
N LYS A 268 -2.48 27.18 -4.92
CA LYS A 268 -2.22 28.01 -3.72
C LYS A 268 -3.41 28.90 -3.35
N LEU A 269 -4.12 29.45 -4.35
CA LEU A 269 -5.34 30.21 -4.08
C LEU A 269 -6.47 29.32 -3.53
N LEU A 270 -6.61 28.10 -4.05
CA LEU A 270 -7.58 27.13 -3.53
C LEU A 270 -7.26 26.69 -2.09
N GLU A 271 -5.99 26.54 -1.71
CA GLU A 271 -5.61 26.26 -0.32
C GLU A 271 -6.13 27.34 0.63
N ASN A 272 -6.09 28.61 0.23
CA ASN A 272 -6.64 29.70 1.05
C ASN A 272 -8.16 29.60 1.18
N VAL A 273 -8.88 29.24 0.11
CA VAL A 273 -10.32 28.96 0.18
C VAL A 273 -10.61 27.79 1.13
N CYS A 274 -9.81 26.73 1.07
CA CYS A 274 -9.98 25.60 1.98
C CYS A 274 -9.79 26.04 3.44
N LYS A 275 -8.78 26.87 3.73
CA LYS A 275 -8.56 27.45 5.08
C LYS A 275 -9.74 28.31 5.53
N GLU A 276 -10.26 29.18 4.66
CA GLU A 276 -11.40 30.06 4.95
C GLU A 276 -12.69 29.29 5.24
N ASN A 277 -12.93 28.19 4.51
CA ASN A 277 -14.11 27.35 4.68
C ASN A 277 -13.93 26.24 5.74
N GLY A 278 -12.74 26.12 6.34
CA GLY A 278 -12.43 25.07 7.31
C GLY A 278 -12.34 23.65 6.70
N TRP A 279 -12.13 23.53 5.40
CA TRP A 279 -11.97 22.24 4.73
C TRP A 279 -10.56 21.69 4.96
N TRP A 280 -10.49 20.42 5.39
CA TRP A 280 -9.20 19.74 5.46
C TRP A 280 -8.64 19.54 4.06
N HIS A 281 -7.35 19.81 3.88
CA HIS A 281 -6.68 19.71 2.60
C HIS A 281 -5.20 19.37 2.78
N ARG A 282 -4.61 18.73 1.77
CA ARG A 282 -3.18 18.39 1.74
C ARG A 282 -2.65 18.39 0.31
N GLY A 283 -1.48 19.00 0.09
CA GLY A 283 -0.80 18.95 -1.20
C GLY A 283 -0.28 17.55 -1.51
N ILE A 284 -0.38 17.13 -2.77
CA ILE A 284 0.18 15.87 -3.25
C ILE A 284 1.52 16.17 -3.92
N VAL A 285 2.59 15.55 -3.42
CA VAL A 285 3.96 15.79 -3.90
C VAL A 285 4.22 14.93 -5.13
N ILE A 286 3.84 15.44 -6.30
CA ILE A 286 4.09 14.82 -7.61
C ILE A 286 4.42 15.91 -8.64
N PRO A 287 5.24 15.60 -9.66
CA PRO A 287 5.78 16.61 -10.58
C PRO A 287 4.75 17.22 -11.55
N TYR A 288 3.58 16.60 -11.70
CA TYR A 288 2.54 17.00 -12.65
C TYR A 288 1.13 16.83 -12.08
N ALA A 289 0.21 17.68 -12.50
CA ALA A 289 -1.22 17.52 -12.22
C ALA A 289 -1.88 16.52 -13.19
N TYR A 290 -1.70 15.22 -12.93
CA TYR A 290 -2.36 14.16 -13.72
C TYR A 290 -3.88 14.30 -13.69
N HIS A 291 -4.56 13.76 -14.73
CA HIS A 291 -6.02 13.81 -14.87
C HIS A 291 -6.59 15.22 -15.04
N THR A 292 -5.78 16.14 -15.55
CA THR A 292 -6.15 17.54 -15.81
C THR A 292 -5.61 18.01 -17.17
N ALA A 293 -5.88 19.27 -17.53
CA ALA A 293 -5.39 19.90 -18.75
C ALA A 293 -3.85 19.89 -18.89
N THR A 294 -3.11 19.69 -17.79
CA THR A 294 -1.65 19.48 -17.85
C THR A 294 -1.26 18.32 -18.78
N MET A 295 -2.15 17.33 -18.96
CA MET A 295 -1.92 16.18 -19.84
C MET A 295 -2.36 16.41 -21.29
N ASP A 296 -2.95 17.57 -21.63
CA ASP A 296 -3.37 17.87 -23.01
C ASP A 296 -2.24 17.70 -24.06
N PRO A 297 -0.96 18.07 -23.78
CA PRO A 297 0.12 17.94 -24.75
C PRO A 297 0.51 16.52 -25.17
N ILE A 298 0.00 15.48 -24.50
CA ILE A 298 0.35 14.08 -24.78
C ILE A 298 -0.81 13.26 -25.36
N LEU A 299 -2.01 13.84 -25.49
CA LEU A 299 -3.22 13.06 -25.76
C LEU A 299 -3.24 12.48 -27.16
N ASP A 300 -2.73 13.19 -28.17
CA ASP A 300 -2.73 12.70 -29.55
C ASP A 300 -1.77 11.52 -29.71
N GLU A 301 -0.56 11.60 -29.16
CA GLU A 301 0.38 10.48 -29.15
C GLU A 301 -0.15 9.28 -28.34
N LEU A 302 -0.89 9.51 -27.25
CA LEU A 302 -1.54 8.41 -26.51
C LEU A 302 -2.66 7.74 -27.32
N ARG A 303 -3.44 8.49 -28.11
CA ARG A 303 -4.43 7.92 -29.04
C ARG A 303 -3.75 7.08 -30.10
N ASP A 304 -2.67 7.59 -30.69
CA ASP A 304 -1.92 6.87 -31.71
C ASP A 304 -1.30 5.60 -31.15
N LEU A 305 -0.77 5.65 -29.93
CA LEU A 305 -0.30 4.45 -29.23
C LEU A 305 -1.44 3.45 -28.98
N GLY A 306 -2.61 3.93 -28.55
CA GLY A 306 -3.80 3.09 -28.36
C GLY A 306 -4.27 2.36 -29.61
N LYS A 307 -3.97 2.88 -30.82
CA LYS A 307 -4.26 2.19 -32.09
C LYS A 307 -3.31 1.02 -32.37
N THR A 308 -2.15 0.98 -31.73
CA THR A 308 -1.15 -0.09 -31.90
C THR A 308 -1.35 -1.27 -30.95
N VAL A 309 -2.20 -1.09 -29.93
CA VAL A 309 -2.46 -2.07 -28.88
C VAL A 309 -3.63 -2.96 -29.27
N THR A 310 -3.52 -4.25 -28.97
CA THR A 310 -4.63 -5.19 -29.15
C THR A 310 -5.41 -5.33 -27.85
N PHE A 311 -6.72 -5.07 -27.91
CA PHE A 311 -7.63 -5.27 -26.79
C PHE A 311 -8.32 -6.62 -26.89
N ALA A 312 -8.25 -7.41 -25.83
CA ALA A 312 -9.04 -8.62 -25.68
C ALA A 312 -10.22 -8.39 -24.71
N PRO A 313 -11.30 -9.18 -24.81
CA PRO A 313 -12.34 -9.17 -23.79
C PRO A 313 -11.77 -9.58 -22.42
N PRO A 314 -12.18 -8.95 -21.32
CA PRO A 314 -11.72 -9.32 -19.99
C PRO A 314 -12.13 -10.75 -19.65
N THR A 315 -11.24 -11.47 -18.98
CA THR A 315 -11.50 -12.78 -18.39
C THR A 315 -11.95 -12.69 -16.94
N ILE A 316 -11.65 -11.55 -16.29
CA ILE A 316 -12.06 -11.18 -14.94
C ILE A 316 -12.76 -9.83 -15.06
N PRO A 317 -13.97 -9.64 -14.49
CA PRO A 317 -14.63 -8.34 -14.51
C PRO A 317 -13.73 -7.22 -13.96
N ILE A 318 -13.82 -6.05 -14.60
CA ILE A 318 -12.99 -4.88 -14.28
C ILE A 318 -13.90 -3.73 -13.89
N VAL A 319 -13.60 -3.03 -12.81
CA VAL A 319 -14.20 -1.73 -12.54
C VAL A 319 -13.34 -0.66 -13.21
N SER A 320 -13.88 -0.01 -14.24
CA SER A 320 -13.19 1.05 -14.97
C SER A 320 -13.35 2.38 -14.25
N ALA A 321 -12.26 2.95 -13.76
CA ALA A 321 -12.28 4.24 -13.09
C ALA A 321 -12.37 5.41 -14.08
N VAL A 322 -12.11 5.18 -15.36
CA VAL A 322 -12.32 6.17 -16.44
C VAL A 322 -13.80 6.36 -16.76
N HIS A 323 -14.58 5.28 -16.66
CA HIS A 323 -16.00 5.28 -17.03
C HIS A 323 -16.95 5.19 -15.84
N GLY A 324 -16.46 4.83 -14.65
CA GLY A 324 -17.27 4.67 -13.45
C GLY A 324 -18.25 3.50 -13.55
N VAL A 325 -17.86 2.42 -14.24
CA VAL A 325 -18.72 1.25 -14.51
C VAL A 325 -17.98 -0.06 -14.30
N VAL A 326 -18.74 -1.13 -14.03
CA VAL A 326 -18.22 -2.50 -14.08
C VAL A 326 -18.31 -3.02 -15.51
N VAL A 327 -17.18 -3.47 -16.05
CA VAL A 327 -17.04 -4.14 -17.33
C VAL A 327 -17.00 -5.64 -17.08
N GLU A 328 -18.06 -6.34 -17.50
CA GLU A 328 -18.18 -7.79 -17.30
C GLU A 328 -17.23 -8.57 -18.19
N ALA A 329 -16.86 -9.77 -17.74
CA ALA A 329 -16.06 -10.70 -18.53
C ALA A 329 -16.71 -10.99 -19.89
N GLY A 330 -15.90 -11.01 -20.95
CA GLY A 330 -16.36 -11.19 -22.33
C GLY A 330 -16.85 -9.93 -23.05
N SER A 331 -16.90 -8.77 -22.38
CA SER A 331 -17.27 -7.49 -23.02
C SER A 331 -16.22 -7.01 -24.03
N THR A 332 -16.65 -6.54 -25.21
CA THR A 332 -15.74 -6.19 -26.33
C THR A 332 -15.70 -4.70 -26.69
N SER A 333 -16.64 -3.88 -26.22
CA SER A 333 -16.85 -2.52 -26.74
C SER A 333 -16.38 -1.39 -25.82
N VAL A 334 -15.79 -1.70 -24.66
CA VAL A 334 -15.45 -0.69 -23.66
C VAL A 334 -14.05 -0.12 -23.89
N PHE A 335 -13.07 -0.98 -24.19
CA PHE A 335 -11.69 -0.57 -24.38
C PHE A 335 -11.43 -0.26 -25.85
N THR A 336 -11.02 0.97 -26.12
CA THR A 336 -10.78 1.50 -27.47
C THR A 336 -9.45 2.24 -27.50
N SER A 337 -8.98 2.61 -28.69
CA SER A 337 -7.76 3.43 -28.83
C SER A 337 -7.84 4.78 -28.09
N GLU A 338 -9.04 5.32 -27.90
CA GLU A 338 -9.26 6.56 -27.16
C GLU A 338 -9.14 6.40 -25.63
N TYR A 339 -9.18 5.15 -25.13
CA TYR A 339 -9.26 4.86 -23.71
C TYR A 339 -8.10 5.48 -22.93
N PHE A 340 -6.87 5.38 -23.42
CA PHE A 340 -5.70 5.85 -22.68
C PHE A 340 -5.51 7.37 -22.71
N ALA A 341 -5.98 8.04 -23.75
CA ALA A 341 -6.07 9.49 -23.76
C ALA A 341 -7.14 9.98 -22.77
N HIS A 342 -8.29 9.29 -22.70
CA HIS A 342 -9.29 9.56 -21.67
C HIS A 342 -8.76 9.27 -20.27
N HIS A 343 -8.08 8.14 -20.07
CA HIS A 343 -7.45 7.75 -18.81
C HIS A 343 -6.46 8.79 -18.32
N ALA A 344 -5.62 9.34 -19.18
CA ALA A 344 -4.63 10.34 -18.79
C ALA A 344 -5.25 11.70 -18.43
N ARG A 345 -6.40 12.05 -19.05
CA ARG A 345 -6.96 13.41 -19.02
C ARG A 345 -8.18 13.59 -18.14
N ARG A 346 -9.05 12.58 -18.05
CA ARG A 346 -10.33 12.66 -17.33
C ARG A 346 -10.13 12.33 -15.86
N PRO A 347 -10.98 12.84 -14.96
CA PRO A 347 -10.91 12.49 -13.55
C PRO A 347 -11.01 10.98 -13.32
N VAL A 348 -10.30 10.50 -12.29
CA VAL A 348 -10.50 9.14 -11.75
C VAL A 348 -11.85 9.11 -11.02
N LEU A 349 -12.81 8.38 -11.56
CA LEU A 349 -14.18 8.23 -11.03
C LEU A 349 -14.23 7.12 -9.98
N PHE A 350 -13.42 7.23 -8.92
CA PHE A 350 -13.30 6.17 -7.90
C PHE A 350 -14.61 6.01 -7.11
N ARG A 351 -15.28 7.10 -6.75
CA ARG A 351 -16.60 7.07 -6.13
C ARG A 351 -17.60 6.29 -6.97
N GLU A 352 -17.74 6.65 -8.24
CA GLU A 352 -18.69 6.03 -9.17
C GLU A 352 -18.33 4.56 -9.40
N SER A 353 -17.04 4.23 -9.46
CA SER A 353 -16.54 2.85 -9.54
C SER A 353 -17.06 1.98 -8.40
N LEU A 354 -17.01 2.50 -7.17
CA LEU A 354 -17.48 1.79 -5.99
C LEU A 354 -19.01 1.66 -5.95
N TYR A 355 -19.73 2.69 -6.39
CA TYR A 355 -21.19 2.61 -6.55
C TYR A 355 -21.60 1.62 -7.62
N ALA A 356 -20.90 1.59 -8.76
CA ALA A 356 -21.15 0.63 -9.81
C ALA A 356 -20.90 -0.79 -9.33
N LEU A 357 -19.82 -1.04 -8.58
CA LEU A 357 -19.55 -2.34 -7.99
C LEU A 357 -20.62 -2.75 -6.98
N ALA A 358 -21.02 -1.83 -6.08
CA ALA A 358 -22.06 -2.08 -5.10
C ALA A 358 -23.44 -2.32 -5.75
N ALA A 359 -23.76 -1.64 -6.84
CA ALA A 359 -24.99 -1.86 -7.60
C ALA A 359 -24.97 -3.20 -8.34
N ARG A 360 -23.82 -3.57 -8.91
CA ARG A 360 -23.62 -4.84 -9.63
C ARG A 360 -23.60 -6.04 -8.70
N ASP A 361 -22.96 -5.91 -7.54
CA ASP A 361 -22.79 -7.00 -6.57
C ASP A 361 -22.64 -6.46 -5.13
N PRO A 362 -23.77 -6.20 -4.44
CA PRO A 362 -23.77 -5.62 -3.10
C PRO A 362 -23.02 -6.47 -2.07
N GLU A 363 -23.07 -7.80 -2.20
CA GLU A 363 -22.42 -8.72 -1.28
C GLU A 363 -20.90 -8.74 -1.48
N LEU A 364 -20.42 -8.65 -2.72
CA LEU A 364 -19.00 -8.52 -2.99
C LEU A 364 -18.47 -7.17 -2.48
N ALA A 365 -19.18 -6.08 -2.74
CA ALA A 365 -18.76 -4.76 -2.29
C ALA A 365 -18.68 -4.67 -0.76
N SER A 366 -19.67 -5.22 -0.05
CA SER A 366 -19.77 -5.10 1.41
C SER A 366 -19.00 -6.18 2.20
N GLU A 367 -18.89 -7.40 1.70
CA GLU A 367 -18.29 -8.53 2.43
C GLU A 367 -17.08 -9.17 1.72
N GLY A 368 -16.72 -8.68 0.54
CA GLY A 368 -15.54 -9.10 -0.19
C GLY A 368 -14.25 -8.74 0.53
N VAL A 369 -13.20 -9.52 0.26
CA VAL A 369 -11.85 -9.22 0.74
C VAL A 369 -11.19 -8.29 -0.26
N TRP A 370 -10.99 -7.04 0.17
CA TRP A 370 -10.26 -6.04 -0.60
C TRP A 370 -8.77 -6.20 -0.31
N LEU A 371 -8.02 -6.57 -1.35
CA LEU A 371 -6.57 -6.69 -1.31
C LEU A 371 -5.97 -5.62 -2.20
N GLU A 372 -5.35 -4.61 -1.59
CA GLU A 372 -4.61 -3.60 -2.35
C GLU A 372 -3.27 -4.16 -2.81
N ILE A 373 -3.02 -4.07 -4.11
CA ILE A 373 -1.83 -4.54 -4.79
C ILE A 373 -0.97 -3.31 -5.09
N GLY A 374 0.06 -3.11 -4.28
CA GLY A 374 0.95 -1.97 -4.37
C GLY A 374 1.99 -1.95 -3.24
N PRO A 375 2.86 -0.94 -3.19
CA PRO A 375 3.94 -0.84 -2.20
C PRO A 375 3.43 -0.49 -0.79
N HIS A 376 2.34 0.28 -0.70
CA HIS A 376 1.68 0.72 0.53
C HIS A 376 0.16 0.79 0.34
N THR A 377 -0.59 0.84 1.44
CA THR A 377 -2.06 0.92 1.40
C THR A 377 -2.53 2.35 1.29
N THR A 378 -2.58 2.86 0.06
CA THR A 378 -2.97 4.25 -0.24
C THR A 378 -4.44 4.36 -0.63
N VAL A 379 -5.03 3.30 -1.19
CA VAL A 379 -6.38 3.31 -1.73
C VAL A 379 -7.37 2.63 -0.78
N LEU A 380 -6.96 1.62 -0.01
CA LEU A 380 -7.83 0.98 1.01
C LEU A 380 -8.42 1.97 2.02
N PRO A 381 -7.69 2.99 2.54
CA PRO A 381 -8.30 3.97 3.45
C PRO A 381 -9.46 4.73 2.81
N LEU A 382 -9.43 4.96 1.49
CA LEU A 382 -10.50 5.66 0.78
C LEU A 382 -11.81 4.86 0.76
N LEU A 383 -11.74 3.53 0.84
CA LEU A 383 -12.93 2.67 0.91
C LEU A 383 -13.77 2.97 2.16
N LYS A 384 -13.13 3.41 3.26
CA LYS A 384 -13.82 3.80 4.51
C LYS A 384 -14.73 5.01 4.35
N LEU A 385 -14.55 5.79 3.27
CA LEU A 385 -15.40 6.94 2.94
C LEU A 385 -16.72 6.52 2.28
N HIS A 386 -16.91 5.23 2.02
CA HIS A 386 -18.10 4.68 1.34
C HIS A 386 -18.88 3.78 2.27
N SER A 387 -20.11 4.20 2.60
CA SER A 387 -21.00 3.44 3.49
C SER A 387 -21.40 2.07 2.93
N ALA A 388 -21.35 1.89 1.61
CA ALA A 388 -21.63 0.61 0.94
C ALA A 388 -20.52 -0.44 1.15
N ILE A 389 -19.33 -0.04 1.57
CA ILE A 389 -18.16 -0.91 1.73
C ILE A 389 -17.87 -1.04 3.23
N GLN A 390 -18.63 -1.89 3.90
CA GLN A 390 -18.49 -2.13 5.33
C GLN A 390 -18.08 -3.58 5.60
N LYS A 391 -16.75 -3.79 5.67
CA LYS A 391 -15.97 -4.88 6.31
C LYS A 391 -15.12 -5.68 5.31
N GLY A 392 -13.83 -5.86 5.61
CA GLY A 392 -12.98 -6.85 4.93
C GLY A 392 -11.72 -6.32 4.23
N TYR A 393 -10.98 -5.41 4.86
CA TYR A 393 -9.71 -4.90 4.32
C TYR A 393 -8.52 -5.68 4.93
N ILE A 394 -7.61 -6.18 4.10
CA ILE A 394 -6.33 -6.74 4.56
C ILE A 394 -5.22 -5.80 4.07
N PRO A 395 -4.66 -4.94 4.94
CA PRO A 395 -3.50 -4.14 4.56
C PRO A 395 -2.27 -5.04 4.43
N ILE A 396 -1.45 -4.81 3.40
CA ILE A 396 -0.19 -5.56 3.18
C ILE A 396 0.88 -5.21 4.23
N MET A 397 0.71 -4.10 4.98
CA MET A 397 1.50 -3.79 6.18
C MET A 397 0.61 -3.04 7.19
N ALA A 398 0.38 -3.58 8.39
CA ALA A 398 -0.50 -2.93 9.36
C ALA A 398 0.24 -1.81 10.11
N ALA A 399 -0.46 -0.72 10.49
CA ALA A 399 0.07 0.32 11.38
C ALA A 399 0.67 -0.27 12.67
N LYS A 400 0.12 -1.39 13.14
CA LYS A 400 0.68 -2.21 14.21
C LYS A 400 2.10 -2.70 13.90
N ASP A 401 2.32 -3.29 12.73
CA ASP A 401 3.61 -3.89 12.36
C ASP A 401 4.68 -2.82 12.19
N LEU A 402 4.32 -1.64 11.67
CA LEU A 402 5.22 -0.49 11.62
C LEU A 402 5.63 -0.04 13.03
N VAL A 403 4.67 0.08 13.95
CA VAL A 403 4.96 0.51 15.32
C VAL A 403 5.80 -0.53 16.06
N GLU A 404 5.45 -1.81 15.99
CA GLU A 404 6.18 -2.89 16.67
C GLU A 404 7.58 -3.12 16.07
N SER A 405 7.73 -3.06 14.75
CA SER A 405 9.06 -3.16 14.11
C SER A 405 9.94 -1.96 14.48
N THR A 406 9.38 -0.75 14.49
CA THR A 406 10.09 0.46 14.91
C THR A 406 10.56 0.35 16.37
N ILE A 407 9.68 -0.06 17.28
CA ILE A 407 10.00 -0.20 18.70
C ILE A 407 11.07 -1.26 18.93
N SER A 408 10.99 -2.41 18.22
CA SER A 408 11.91 -3.53 18.39
C SER A 408 13.30 -3.29 17.79
N GLN A 409 13.38 -2.58 16.66
CA GLN A 409 14.62 -2.38 15.91
C GLN A 409 15.43 -1.16 16.34
N ASN A 410 14.84 -0.21 17.06
CA ASN A 410 15.50 1.05 17.40
C ASN A 410 15.68 1.18 18.91
N LYS A 411 16.86 1.67 19.33
CA LYS A 411 17.12 1.97 20.75
C LYS A 411 16.19 3.05 21.27
N ILE A 412 15.94 4.08 20.45
CA ILE A 412 14.99 5.15 20.76
C ILE A 412 14.00 5.26 19.60
N ALA A 413 12.71 5.16 19.90
CA ALA A 413 11.64 5.41 18.95
C ALA A 413 10.72 6.53 19.46
N ILE A 414 10.46 7.52 18.62
CA ILE A 414 9.64 8.69 18.95
C ILE A 414 8.51 8.81 17.93
N PHE A 415 7.28 8.64 18.39
CA PHE A 415 6.09 8.95 17.61
C PHE A 415 5.59 10.33 18.02
N SER A 416 5.64 11.26 17.09
CA SER A 416 5.66 12.70 17.32
C SER A 416 4.62 13.42 16.44
N LYS A 417 4.49 14.74 16.64
CA LYS A 417 3.86 15.61 15.64
C LYS A 417 4.72 16.84 15.40
N SER A 418 4.89 17.25 14.15
CA SER A 418 5.92 18.23 13.78
C SER A 418 5.62 19.62 14.34
N TYR A 419 4.33 19.98 14.42
CA TYR A 419 3.89 21.23 15.04
C TYR A 419 4.01 21.25 16.58
N CYS A 420 4.06 20.10 17.26
CA CYS A 420 3.93 20.02 18.72
C CYS A 420 5.20 20.50 19.47
N PRO A 421 5.10 21.49 20.37
CA PRO A 421 6.27 22.03 21.10
C PRO A 421 6.88 21.02 22.09
N TYR A 422 6.06 20.19 22.72
CA TYR A 422 6.52 19.11 23.61
C TYR A 422 7.27 18.02 22.85
N CYS A 423 6.81 17.72 21.62
CA CYS A 423 7.48 16.82 20.70
C CYS A 423 8.87 17.33 20.32
N ARG A 424 8.97 18.61 19.92
CA ARG A 424 10.27 19.25 19.62
C ARG A 424 11.22 19.21 20.82
N ARG A 425 10.74 19.57 22.02
CA ARG A 425 11.54 19.55 23.25
C ARG A 425 12.10 18.16 23.55
N ALA A 426 11.27 17.12 23.48
CA ALA A 426 11.70 15.74 23.71
C ALA A 426 12.70 15.23 22.66
N LYS A 427 12.46 15.53 21.37
CA LYS A 427 13.38 15.20 20.27
C LYS A 427 14.75 15.83 20.51
N THR A 428 14.80 17.15 20.74
CA THR A 428 16.05 17.88 20.99
C THR A 428 16.81 17.34 22.21
N LEU A 429 16.12 17.04 23.31
CA LEU A 429 16.76 16.47 24.50
C LEU A 429 17.42 15.12 24.19
N LEU A 430 16.71 14.20 23.54
CA LEU A 430 17.21 12.85 23.26
C LEU A 430 18.33 12.87 22.21
N THR A 431 18.18 13.63 21.12
CA THR A 431 19.20 13.68 20.06
C THR A 431 20.46 14.45 20.46
N SER A 432 20.36 15.49 21.29
CA SER A 432 21.53 16.24 21.77
C SER A 432 22.30 15.50 22.85
N LYS A 433 21.59 14.78 23.73
CA LYS A 433 22.22 14.05 24.84
C LYS A 433 22.82 12.71 24.42
N PHE A 434 22.24 12.07 23.40
CA PHE A 434 22.69 10.78 22.88
C PHE A 434 22.94 10.82 21.37
N PRO A 435 23.90 11.64 20.89
CA PRO A 435 24.13 11.85 19.45
C PRO A 435 24.60 10.59 18.72
N ASN A 436 25.14 9.61 19.45
CA ASN A 436 25.64 8.34 18.91
C ASN A 436 24.62 7.19 19.06
N VAL A 437 23.40 7.47 19.50
CA VAL A 437 22.35 6.45 19.66
C VAL A 437 21.33 6.59 18.55
N GLU A 438 21.13 5.50 17.80
CA GLU A 438 20.14 5.43 16.73
C GLU A 438 18.73 5.76 17.27
N THR A 439 18.18 6.85 16.75
CA THR A 439 16.89 7.41 17.16
C THR A 439 15.99 7.50 15.94
N LYS A 440 14.92 6.72 15.92
CA LYS A 440 13.90 6.78 14.87
C LYS A 440 12.76 7.68 15.29
N ILE A 441 12.37 8.59 14.40
CA ILE A 441 11.33 9.58 14.64
C ILE A 441 10.30 9.47 13.53
N TYR A 442 9.03 9.42 13.91
CA TYR A 442 7.88 9.48 13.01
C TYR A 442 7.03 10.70 13.37
N GLU A 443 6.81 11.58 12.41
CA GLU A 443 5.87 12.71 12.53
C GLU A 443 4.50 12.24 12.06
N LEU A 444 3.63 11.87 13.00
CA LEU A 444 2.34 11.24 12.69
C LEU A 444 1.40 12.18 11.92
N ASP A 445 1.58 13.49 12.02
CA ASP A 445 0.82 14.48 11.26
C ASP A 445 1.30 14.61 9.79
N GLU A 446 2.46 14.06 9.47
CA GLU A 446 3.02 14.05 8.11
C GLU A 446 2.84 12.69 7.42
N MET A 447 2.34 11.69 8.15
CA MET A 447 2.11 10.32 7.68
C MET A 447 0.64 10.07 7.36
N ASP A 448 0.39 9.33 6.28
CA ASP A 448 -0.97 8.98 5.86
C ASP A 448 -1.66 8.04 6.87
N GLU A 449 -0.92 7.09 7.45
CA GLU A 449 -1.39 6.17 8.50
C GLU A 449 -1.27 6.75 9.92
N GLY A 450 -0.91 8.02 10.05
CA GLY A 450 -0.60 8.65 11.34
C GLY A 450 -1.72 8.55 12.38
N SER A 451 -2.98 8.58 11.93
CA SER A 451 -4.15 8.41 12.80
C SER A 451 -4.31 6.96 13.27
N GLU A 452 -3.99 5.98 12.45
CA GLU A 452 -4.07 4.55 12.79
C GLU A 452 -2.94 4.15 13.71
N ILE A 453 -1.73 4.69 13.45
CA ILE A 453 -0.58 4.60 14.36
C ILE A 453 -0.92 5.23 15.71
N GLN A 454 -1.51 6.44 15.73
CA GLN A 454 -1.90 7.10 16.98
C GLN A 454 -2.97 6.29 17.74
N SER A 455 -3.93 5.70 17.03
CA SER A 455 -4.95 4.84 17.63
C SER A 455 -4.34 3.57 18.24
N TYR A 456 -3.39 2.95 17.54
CA TYR A 456 -2.69 1.77 18.03
C TYR A 456 -1.78 2.10 19.23
N LEU A 457 -1.05 3.21 19.19
CA LEU A 457 -0.24 3.69 20.30
C LEU A 457 -1.10 3.95 21.55
N LEU A 458 -2.27 4.56 21.39
CA LEU A 458 -3.21 4.76 22.49
C LEU A 458 -3.65 3.42 23.12
N ASP A 459 -3.98 2.43 22.31
CA ASP A 459 -4.35 1.08 22.79
C ASP A 459 -3.17 0.41 23.52
N LYS A 460 -1.95 0.49 22.96
CA LYS A 460 -0.75 -0.13 23.50
C LYS A 460 -0.25 0.52 24.78
N THR A 461 -0.31 1.85 24.88
CA THR A 461 0.37 2.60 25.95
C THR A 461 -0.59 3.27 26.94
N GLY A 462 -1.88 3.37 26.60
CA GLY A 462 -2.85 4.19 27.32
C GLY A 462 -2.64 5.70 27.13
N GLN A 463 -1.64 6.13 26.37
CA GLN A 463 -1.30 7.54 26.21
C GLN A 463 -1.97 8.15 24.98
N ARG A 464 -2.94 9.03 25.21
CA ARG A 464 -3.68 9.73 24.15
C ARG A 464 -2.87 10.79 23.41
N THR A 465 -1.87 11.37 24.06
CA THR A 465 -1.11 12.52 23.57
C THR A 465 0.26 12.11 23.01
N VAL A 466 0.81 12.93 22.12
CA VAL A 466 2.20 12.82 21.63
C VAL A 466 3.13 13.74 22.45
N PRO A 467 4.44 13.44 22.54
CA PRO A 467 5.11 12.30 21.93
C PRO A 467 4.86 10.98 22.68
N ASN A 468 4.76 9.86 21.97
CA ASN A 468 4.92 8.52 22.57
C ASN A 468 6.38 8.10 22.36
N ILE A 469 7.11 7.90 23.46
CA ILE A 469 8.56 7.64 23.42
C ILE A 469 8.84 6.24 23.97
N PHE A 470 9.65 5.49 23.24
CA PHE A 470 10.12 4.17 23.64
C PHE A 470 11.65 4.17 23.71
N ILE A 471 12.20 3.58 24.77
CA ILE A 471 13.63 3.38 24.95
C ILE A 471 13.86 1.91 25.28
N ASN A 472 14.69 1.22 24.50
CA ASN A 472 14.93 -0.21 24.61
C ASN A 472 13.62 -1.00 24.73
N GLN A 473 12.71 -0.76 23.77
CA GLN A 473 11.38 -1.38 23.66
C GLN A 473 10.37 -1.01 24.76
N LYS A 474 10.79 -0.30 25.83
CA LYS A 474 9.93 0.10 26.93
C LYS A 474 9.32 1.47 26.67
N HIS A 475 7.99 1.58 26.80
CA HIS A 475 7.31 2.88 26.77
C HIS A 475 7.72 3.72 28.00
N VAL A 476 8.28 4.90 27.77
CA VAL A 476 8.71 5.83 28.82
C VAL A 476 7.75 7.01 29.01
N GLY A 477 6.80 7.21 28.09
CA GLY A 477 5.79 8.26 28.15
C GLY A 477 6.08 9.46 27.25
N GLY A 478 5.50 10.61 27.58
CA GLY A 478 5.67 11.86 26.85
C GLY A 478 6.87 12.71 27.29
N CYS A 479 6.87 13.97 26.84
CA CYS A 479 7.96 14.91 27.08
C CYS A 479 8.30 15.07 28.58
N ASP A 480 7.30 15.23 29.45
CA ASP A 480 7.53 15.45 30.89
C ASP A 480 8.13 14.22 31.57
N ALA A 481 7.78 13.01 31.11
CA ALA A 481 8.34 11.78 31.64
C ALA A 481 9.83 11.66 31.30
N VAL A 482 10.21 11.95 30.05
CA VAL A 482 11.62 11.93 29.62
C VAL A 482 12.44 13.02 30.32
N VAL A 483 11.90 14.24 30.44
CA VAL A 483 12.55 15.33 31.21
C VAL A 483 12.71 14.95 32.68
N GLY A 484 11.69 14.30 33.27
CA GLY A 484 11.73 13.79 34.63
C GLY A 484 12.84 12.74 34.83
N LEU A 485 12.94 11.77 33.93
CA LEU A 485 14.00 10.75 33.94
C LEU A 485 15.39 11.38 33.78
N ASP A 486 15.51 12.42 32.95
CA ASP A 486 16.77 13.12 32.76
C ASP A 486 17.23 13.85 34.03
N SER A 487 16.30 14.54 34.68
CA SER A 487 16.57 15.28 35.93
C SER A 487 17.01 14.39 37.08
N LYS A 488 16.61 13.11 37.07
CA LYS A 488 16.98 12.09 38.06
C LYS A 488 18.24 11.32 37.69
N GLY A 489 18.83 11.58 36.52
CA GLY A 489 19.98 10.84 35.99
C GLY A 489 19.65 9.41 35.55
N GLU A 490 18.38 9.04 35.48
CA GLU A 490 17.92 7.69 35.13
C GLU A 490 17.86 7.47 33.62
N LEU A 491 17.81 8.55 32.83
CA LEU A 491 17.67 8.48 31.38
C LEU A 491 18.87 7.81 30.69
N ALA A 492 20.11 8.12 31.09
CA ALA A 492 21.32 7.49 30.54
C ALA A 492 21.35 5.99 30.78
N ARG A 493 20.95 5.57 31.99
CA ARG A 493 20.83 4.15 32.37
C ARG A 493 19.79 3.42 31.53
N LEU A 494 18.66 4.06 31.22
CA LEU A 494 17.62 3.47 30.38
C LEU A 494 18.05 3.32 28.93
N VAL A 495 18.81 4.29 28.39
CA VAL A 495 19.35 4.23 27.02
C VAL A 495 20.51 3.23 26.91
N GLY A 496 21.19 2.94 28.02
CA GLY A 496 22.38 2.08 28.04
C GLY A 496 23.60 2.81 27.47
N ALA A 497 23.71 4.10 27.78
CA ALA A 497 24.76 5.02 27.34
C ALA A 497 25.56 5.57 28.53
#